data_AF-A0A094DUX0-F1
#
_entry.id   AF-A0A094DUX0-F1
#
_cell.length_a   1.000
_cell.length_b   1.000
_cell.length_c   1.000
_cell.angle_alpha   90.00
_cell.angle_beta   90.00
_cell.angle_gamma   90.00
#
_symmetry.space_group_name_H-M   'P 1'
#
loop_
_entity.id
_entity.type
_entity.pdbx_description
1 polymer ?
#
loop_
_entity_poly.entity_id
_entity_poly.type
_entity_poly.pdbx_seq_one_letter_code
_entity_poly.pdbx_strand_id
1 'polypeptide(L)'
;MQRLTVAGSCVAFYILAIGLPRAHGAEAGLLVLLAVLACAEKLCAIMNMVSVERDWVVVVAGEDQAALRVINAQMRRIDLTCKLIGPLFIALIDGMSTEAAILVSLGMNVASVAVEYFAIAQVYYEVPELQQPKTKPRDESLGRTEHRGRFVHSWRNVRKVIQKSVYDFSLYFYHPAFLPSFASALLYLTVLSFAGQMVTYLLSAGYNSTQVGIARTLSVVIEVLATWIAPWLMGRIGPVRAGLWLVNWQIVCLVAGTSVFWAFSDQPNMSASGLVVGTILSRMGLRGFDLCAQIIIQEDVEAAHRGSFSSVEASWQNVFELCSYASTIIFSRPEQFKWPTILSVIAIVAASVLYTVFVYSRRGHLVHLSKWMEMVRSQKGKQRSREQGLRRIASSSDI
;
A
#
# COMPACT_ATOMS: atom_id res chain seq x y z
N MET A 1 10.34 -4.23 -20.98
CA MET A 1 9.19 -5.16 -20.97
C MET A 1 8.01 -4.60 -20.18
N GLN A 2 8.17 -4.21 -18.91
CA GLN A 2 7.09 -3.64 -18.08
C GLN A 2 6.29 -2.53 -18.78
N ARG A 3 6.97 -1.52 -19.35
CA ARG A 3 6.31 -0.40 -20.03
C ARG A 3 5.55 -0.79 -21.30
N LEU A 4 6.05 -1.81 -22.02
CA LEU A 4 5.40 -2.32 -23.23
C LEU A 4 4.10 -3.05 -22.89
N THR A 5 4.09 -3.81 -21.79
CA THR A 5 2.86 -4.46 -21.30
C THR A 5 1.82 -3.43 -20.87
N VAL A 6 2.23 -2.33 -20.23
CA VAL A 6 1.32 -1.21 -19.90
C VAL A 6 0.78 -0.54 -21.15
N ALA A 7 1.63 -0.25 -22.14
CA ALA A 7 1.20 0.34 -23.41
C ALA A 7 0.17 -0.56 -24.14
N GLY A 8 0.42 -1.87 -24.18
CA GLY A 8 -0.53 -2.85 -24.71
C GLY A 8 -1.88 -2.83 -23.97
N SER A 9 -1.86 -2.76 -22.64
CA SER A 9 -3.07 -2.65 -21.83
C SER A 9 -3.84 -1.36 -22.10
N CYS A 10 -3.15 -0.23 -22.26
CA CYS A 10 -3.78 1.05 -22.61
C CYS A 10 -4.49 0.97 -23.98
N VAL A 11 -3.90 0.33 -24.99
CA VAL A 11 -4.55 0.12 -26.28
C VAL A 11 -5.81 -0.74 -26.13
N ALA A 12 -5.74 -1.83 -25.38
CA ALA A 12 -6.89 -2.69 -25.10
C ALA A 12 -8.01 -1.95 -24.35
N PHE A 13 -7.67 -1.13 -23.34
CA PHE A 13 -8.64 -0.29 -22.64
C PHE A 13 -9.24 0.80 -23.54
N TYR A 14 -8.44 1.42 -24.41
CA TYR A 14 -8.92 2.43 -25.34
C TYR A 14 -9.92 1.83 -26.34
N ILE A 15 -9.62 0.62 -26.84
CA ILE A 15 -10.56 -0.14 -27.66
C ILE A 15 -11.86 -0.34 -26.86
N LEU A 16 -11.81 -0.86 -25.63
CA LEU A 16 -13.01 -1.03 -24.80
C LEU A 16 -13.81 0.27 -24.64
N ALA A 17 -13.12 1.40 -24.40
CA ALA A 17 -13.74 2.69 -24.15
C ALA A 17 -14.53 3.26 -25.35
N ILE A 18 -14.05 3.10 -26.59
CA ILE A 18 -14.71 3.65 -27.79
C ILE A 18 -16.04 2.92 -28.13
N GLY A 19 -16.34 1.77 -27.50
CA GLY A 19 -17.65 1.13 -27.62
C GLY A 19 -18.01 0.64 -29.03
N LEU A 20 -17.01 0.32 -29.87
CA LEU A 20 -17.24 -0.20 -31.23
C LEU A 20 -18.11 -1.48 -31.20
N PRO A 21 -19.02 -1.67 -32.18
CA PRO A 21 -19.82 -2.89 -32.28
C PRO A 21 -18.90 -4.11 -32.47
N ARG A 22 -19.07 -5.11 -31.62
CA ARG A 22 -18.17 -6.27 -31.51
C ARG A 22 -18.88 -7.59 -31.72
N ALA A 23 -18.13 -8.57 -32.23
CA ALA A 23 -18.55 -9.96 -32.26
C ALA A 23 -18.76 -10.49 -30.83
N HIS A 24 -19.70 -11.42 -30.67
CA HIS A 24 -19.94 -12.11 -29.40
C HIS A 24 -18.64 -12.73 -28.88
N GLY A 25 -18.25 -12.39 -27.65
CA GLY A 25 -17.04 -12.92 -27.00
C GLY A 25 -15.76 -12.09 -27.17
N ALA A 26 -15.74 -11.06 -28.03
CA ALA A 26 -14.55 -10.22 -28.20
C ALA A 26 -14.21 -9.41 -26.92
N GLU A 27 -15.22 -8.98 -26.16
CA GLU A 27 -15.03 -8.30 -24.88
C GLU A 27 -14.40 -9.22 -23.84
N ALA A 28 -14.90 -10.46 -23.74
CA ALA A 28 -14.32 -11.46 -22.85
C ALA A 28 -12.87 -11.77 -23.25
N GLY A 29 -12.58 -11.90 -24.56
CA GLY A 29 -11.21 -12.08 -25.05
C GLY A 29 -10.29 -10.91 -24.69
N LEU A 30 -10.79 -9.68 -24.76
CA LEU A 30 -10.04 -8.47 -24.42
C LEU A 30 -9.79 -8.36 -22.90
N LEU A 31 -10.75 -8.77 -22.08
CA LEU A 31 -10.59 -8.88 -20.63
C LEU A 31 -9.55 -9.95 -20.24
N VAL A 32 -9.55 -11.11 -20.91
CA VAL A 32 -8.53 -12.14 -20.70
C VAL A 32 -7.15 -11.62 -21.10
N LEU A 33 -7.04 -10.92 -22.24
CA LEU A 33 -5.80 -10.29 -22.66
C LEU A 33 -5.28 -9.28 -21.62
N LEU A 34 -6.17 -8.41 -21.13
CA LEU A 34 -5.85 -7.43 -20.09
C LEU A 34 -5.37 -8.10 -18.79
N ALA A 35 -6.00 -9.20 -18.38
CA ALA A 35 -5.58 -9.97 -17.22
C ALA A 35 -4.16 -10.54 -17.39
N VAL A 36 -3.87 -11.13 -18.56
CA VAL A 36 -2.53 -11.68 -18.86
C VAL A 36 -1.47 -10.57 -18.91
N LEU A 37 -1.78 -9.44 -19.55
CA LEU A 37 -0.89 -8.29 -19.61
C LEU A 37 -0.62 -7.70 -18.22
N ALA A 38 -1.64 -7.64 -17.34
CA ALA A 38 -1.48 -7.20 -15.96
C ALA A 38 -0.57 -8.14 -15.16
N CYS A 39 -0.71 -9.46 -15.33
CA CYS A 39 0.19 -10.42 -14.71
C CYS A 39 1.64 -10.24 -15.20
N ALA A 40 1.84 -10.07 -16.51
CA ALA A 40 3.15 -9.85 -17.09
C ALA A 40 3.79 -8.53 -16.62
N GLU A 41 3.01 -7.45 -16.54
CA GLU A 41 3.43 -6.16 -16.03
C GLU A 41 3.93 -6.28 -14.59
N LYS A 42 3.12 -6.89 -13.70
CA LYS A 42 3.44 -7.03 -12.29
C LYS A 42 4.71 -7.84 -12.05
N LEU A 43 4.90 -8.92 -12.81
CA LEU A 43 6.12 -9.72 -12.78
C LEU A 43 7.34 -8.91 -13.27
N CYS A 44 7.20 -8.16 -14.37
CA CYS A 44 8.27 -7.32 -14.89
C CYS A 44 8.62 -6.17 -13.93
N ALA A 45 7.63 -5.59 -13.25
CA ALA A 45 7.81 -4.52 -12.27
C ALA A 45 8.63 -5.01 -11.07
N ILE A 46 8.26 -6.17 -10.51
CA ILE A 46 9.00 -6.80 -9.41
C ILE A 46 10.43 -7.14 -9.86
N MET A 47 10.60 -7.69 -11.07
CA MET A 47 11.91 -8.00 -11.62
C MET A 47 12.78 -6.75 -11.81
N ASN A 48 12.21 -5.65 -12.28
CA ASN A 48 12.91 -4.37 -12.45
C ASN A 48 13.36 -3.81 -11.09
N MET A 49 12.47 -3.80 -10.10
CA MET A 49 12.77 -3.38 -8.74
C MET A 49 13.93 -4.18 -8.14
N VAL A 50 13.89 -5.52 -8.27
CA VAL A 50 14.95 -6.38 -7.72
C VAL A 50 16.28 -6.19 -8.47
N SER A 51 16.25 -6.07 -9.80
CA SER A 51 17.47 -6.01 -10.61
C SER A 51 18.17 -4.65 -10.54
N VAL A 52 17.42 -3.54 -10.54
CA VAL A 52 18.00 -2.20 -10.59
C VAL A 52 18.10 -1.59 -9.19
N GLU A 53 16.99 -1.52 -8.44
CA GLU A 53 16.95 -0.82 -7.15
C GLU A 53 17.75 -1.55 -6.06
N ARG A 54 17.83 -2.88 -6.12
CA ARG A 54 18.45 -3.68 -5.05
C ARG A 54 19.85 -4.19 -5.37
N ASP A 55 20.11 -4.53 -6.63
CA ASP A 55 21.37 -5.15 -7.02
C ASP A 55 22.36 -4.14 -7.57
N TRP A 56 21.94 -3.30 -8.53
CA TRP A 56 22.85 -2.30 -9.12
C TRP A 56 23.27 -1.24 -8.12
N VAL A 57 22.37 -0.82 -7.23
CA VAL A 57 22.67 0.19 -6.20
C VAL A 57 23.79 -0.25 -5.27
N VAL A 58 23.85 -1.55 -4.94
CA VAL A 58 24.92 -2.11 -4.11
C VAL A 58 26.24 -2.12 -4.85
N VAL A 59 26.24 -2.48 -6.13
CA VAL A 59 27.46 -2.46 -6.97
C VAL A 59 27.95 -1.02 -7.16
N VAL A 60 27.05 -0.09 -7.49
CA VAL A 60 27.39 1.34 -7.71
C VAL A 60 27.96 1.99 -6.45
N ALA A 61 27.51 1.61 -5.25
CA ALA A 61 28.05 2.14 -4.01
C ALA A 61 29.40 1.52 -3.59
N GLY A 62 29.77 0.38 -4.18
CA GLY A 62 30.99 -0.34 -3.84
C GLY A 62 31.10 -0.66 -2.33
N GLU A 63 32.27 -0.37 -1.75
CA GLU A 63 32.53 -0.56 -0.32
C GLU A 63 32.02 0.60 0.57
N ASP A 64 31.56 1.71 -0.02
CA ASP A 64 31.13 2.89 0.73
C ASP A 64 29.71 2.73 1.29
N GLN A 65 29.67 2.25 2.54
CA GLN A 65 28.44 2.10 3.31
C GLN A 65 27.71 3.42 3.60
N ALA A 66 28.39 4.56 3.57
CA ALA A 66 27.76 5.86 3.75
C ALA A 66 27.06 6.30 2.45
N ALA A 67 27.72 6.16 1.30
CA ALA A 67 27.13 6.41 -0.01
C ALA A 67 25.90 5.51 -0.26
N LEU A 68 26.00 4.22 0.06
CA LEU A 68 24.88 3.27 -0.06
C LEU A 68 23.65 3.72 0.74
N ARG A 69 23.85 4.24 1.96
CA ARG A 69 22.76 4.77 2.79
C ARG A 69 22.11 6.00 2.16
N VAL A 70 22.91 6.92 1.61
CA VAL A 70 22.40 8.13 0.96
C VAL A 70 21.60 7.79 -0.30
N ILE A 71 22.12 6.93 -1.17
CA ILE A 71 21.43 6.52 -2.41
C ILE A 71 20.10 5.82 -2.06
N ASN A 72 20.10 4.91 -1.08
CA ASN A 72 18.89 4.25 -0.60
C ASN A 72 17.85 5.24 -0.06
N ALA A 73 18.28 6.24 0.73
CA ALA A 73 17.37 7.26 1.25
C ALA A 73 16.78 8.14 0.13
N GLN A 74 17.56 8.48 -0.89
CA GLN A 74 17.08 9.27 -2.03
C GLN A 74 16.09 8.50 -2.91
N MET A 75 16.41 7.25 -3.27
CA MET A 75 15.48 6.40 -4.03
C MET A 75 14.16 6.21 -3.29
N ARG A 76 14.22 6.00 -1.97
CA ARG A 76 13.03 5.92 -1.12
C ARG A 76 12.19 7.19 -1.19
N ARG A 77 12.83 8.36 -1.11
CA ARG A 77 12.11 9.65 -1.20
C ARG A 77 11.40 9.80 -2.54
N ILE A 78 12.07 9.42 -3.63
CA ILE A 78 11.50 9.45 -4.98
C ILE A 78 10.32 8.46 -5.07
N ASP A 79 10.48 7.20 -4.65
CA ASP A 79 9.43 6.18 -4.67
C ASP A 79 8.18 6.63 -3.88
N LEU A 80 8.36 7.13 -2.66
CA LEU A 80 7.26 7.65 -1.85
C LEU A 80 6.57 8.85 -2.51
N THR A 81 7.34 9.72 -3.17
CA THR A 81 6.81 10.88 -3.90
C THR A 81 6.02 10.43 -5.14
N CYS A 82 6.53 9.48 -5.91
CA CYS A 82 5.83 8.93 -7.09
C CYS A 82 4.58 8.16 -6.71
N LYS A 83 4.63 7.35 -5.63
CA LYS A 83 3.46 6.65 -5.08
C LYS A 83 2.37 7.63 -4.63
N LEU A 84 2.74 8.88 -4.31
CA LEU A 84 1.80 9.94 -3.97
C LEU A 84 1.27 10.66 -5.22
N ILE A 85 2.15 11.20 -6.06
CA ILE A 85 1.77 12.08 -7.18
C ILE A 85 1.13 11.28 -8.31
N GLY A 86 1.56 10.04 -8.55
CA GLY A 86 1.08 9.20 -9.66
C GLY A 86 -0.43 8.98 -9.64
N PRO A 87 -1.00 8.39 -8.57
CA PRO A 87 -2.45 8.18 -8.47
C PRO A 87 -3.25 9.48 -8.54
N LEU A 88 -2.76 10.56 -7.94
CA LEU A 88 -3.39 11.89 -8.01
C LEU A 88 -3.47 12.39 -9.46
N PHE A 89 -2.35 12.36 -10.18
CA PHE A 89 -2.27 12.85 -11.55
C PHE A 89 -3.24 12.10 -12.48
N ILE A 90 -3.26 10.76 -12.38
CA ILE A 90 -4.16 9.92 -13.18
C ILE A 90 -5.62 10.16 -12.79
N ALA A 91 -5.94 10.25 -11.50
CA ALA A 91 -7.31 10.46 -11.05
C ALA A 91 -7.90 11.82 -11.49
N LEU A 92 -7.08 12.87 -11.54
CA LEU A 92 -7.51 14.19 -12.03
C LEU A 92 -7.88 14.16 -13.52
N ILE A 93 -7.10 13.45 -14.33
CA ILE A 93 -7.37 13.32 -15.77
C ILE A 93 -8.59 12.40 -16.00
N ASP A 94 -8.67 11.29 -15.27
CA ASP A 94 -9.81 10.36 -15.32
C ASP A 94 -11.14 11.05 -14.94
N GLY A 95 -11.09 11.98 -13.98
CA GLY A 95 -12.24 12.79 -13.58
C GLY A 95 -12.76 13.72 -14.69
N MET A 96 -11.94 14.06 -15.68
CA MET A 96 -12.36 14.83 -16.86
C MET A 96 -12.84 13.91 -17.98
N SER A 97 -12.05 12.90 -18.34
CA SER A 97 -12.37 11.90 -19.35
C SER A 97 -11.52 10.64 -19.17
N THR A 98 -12.19 9.48 -19.11
CA THR A 98 -11.56 8.17 -19.04
C THR A 98 -10.67 7.89 -20.27
N GLU A 99 -11.13 8.30 -21.46
CA GLU A 99 -10.35 8.16 -22.71
C GLU A 99 -9.08 9.00 -22.67
N ALA A 100 -9.16 10.24 -22.17
CA ALA A 100 -8.00 11.10 -22.02
C ALA A 100 -7.00 10.51 -21.03
N ALA A 101 -7.46 9.93 -19.92
CA ALA A 101 -6.59 9.27 -18.94
C ALA A 101 -5.84 8.07 -19.55
N ILE A 102 -6.52 7.28 -20.37
CA ILE A 102 -5.91 6.14 -21.07
C ILE A 102 -4.83 6.64 -22.07
N LEU A 103 -5.13 7.65 -22.87
CA LEU A 103 -4.20 8.20 -23.87
C LEU A 103 -2.98 8.87 -23.23
N VAL A 104 -3.18 9.64 -22.16
CA VAL A 104 -2.08 10.28 -21.41
C VAL A 104 -1.21 9.22 -20.75
N SER A 105 -1.81 8.18 -20.15
CA SER A 105 -1.07 7.05 -19.57
C SER A 105 -0.24 6.30 -20.63
N LEU A 106 -0.81 6.07 -21.82
CA LEU A 106 -0.10 5.48 -22.96
C LEU A 106 1.10 6.34 -23.35
N GLY A 107 0.88 7.65 -23.57
CA GLY A 107 1.93 8.58 -23.96
C GLY A 107 3.08 8.63 -22.96
N MET A 108 2.77 8.72 -21.65
CA MET A 108 3.78 8.71 -20.59
C MET A 108 4.56 7.39 -20.52
N ASN A 109 3.89 6.25 -20.65
CA ASN A 109 4.57 4.95 -20.61
C ASN A 109 5.47 4.75 -21.83
N VAL A 110 5.07 5.18 -23.02
CA VAL A 110 5.91 5.10 -24.23
C VAL A 110 7.11 6.05 -24.11
N ALA A 111 6.90 7.30 -23.70
CA ALA A 111 7.98 8.27 -23.52
C ALA A 111 8.99 7.82 -22.44
N SER A 112 8.50 7.25 -21.34
CA SER A 112 9.36 6.77 -20.25
C SER A 112 10.28 5.62 -20.68
N VAL A 113 9.93 4.80 -21.68
CA VAL A 113 10.83 3.74 -22.20
C VAL A 113 12.14 4.33 -22.71
N ALA A 114 12.07 5.41 -23.48
CA ALA A 114 13.26 6.05 -24.03
C ALA A 114 14.14 6.60 -22.90
N VAL A 115 13.52 7.35 -21.97
CA VAL A 115 14.23 7.95 -20.83
C VAL A 115 14.86 6.87 -19.93
N GLU A 116 14.10 5.82 -19.59
CA GLU A 116 14.55 4.70 -18.76
C GLU A 116 15.72 3.96 -19.43
N TYR A 117 15.63 3.70 -20.74
CA TYR A 117 16.70 3.05 -21.49
C TYR A 117 17.99 3.87 -21.49
N PHE A 118 17.92 5.16 -21.80
CA PHE A 118 19.11 6.03 -21.82
C PHE A 118 19.75 6.17 -20.43
N ALA A 119 18.94 6.32 -19.38
CA ALA A 119 19.45 6.42 -18.01
C ALA A 119 20.13 5.13 -17.54
N ILE A 120 19.52 3.96 -17.80
CA ILE A 120 20.10 2.65 -17.46
C ILE A 120 21.39 2.42 -18.26
N ALA A 121 21.38 2.73 -19.56
CA ALA A 121 22.56 2.59 -20.41
C ALA A 121 23.72 3.45 -19.92
N GLN A 122 23.44 4.70 -19.54
CA GLN A 122 24.45 5.59 -18.98
C GLN A 122 25.10 5.01 -17.72
N VAL A 123 24.30 4.56 -16.74
CA VAL A 123 24.83 3.94 -15.50
C VAL A 123 25.63 2.67 -15.80
N TYR A 124 25.17 1.85 -16.75
CA TYR A 124 25.85 0.62 -17.14
C TYR A 124 27.22 0.86 -17.79
N TYR A 125 27.38 1.94 -18.57
CA TYR A 125 28.65 2.30 -19.18
C TYR A 125 29.59 3.05 -18.23
N GLU A 126 29.05 3.79 -17.26
CA GLU A 126 29.83 4.53 -16.26
C GLU A 126 30.42 3.63 -15.16
N VAL A 127 29.79 2.49 -14.84
CA VAL A 127 30.25 1.57 -13.78
C VAL A 127 30.70 0.23 -14.38
N PRO A 128 32.02 0.03 -14.61
CA PRO A 128 32.55 -1.18 -15.27
C PRO A 128 32.26 -2.47 -14.50
N GLU A 129 32.07 -2.39 -13.19
CA GLU A 129 31.76 -3.53 -12.31
C GLU A 129 30.41 -4.16 -12.63
N LEU A 130 29.45 -3.38 -13.16
CA LEU A 130 28.15 -3.88 -13.62
C LEU A 130 28.26 -4.72 -14.91
N GLN A 131 29.35 -4.54 -15.67
CA GLN A 131 29.59 -5.27 -16.91
C GLN A 131 30.24 -6.63 -16.68
N GLN A 132 30.76 -6.87 -15.47
CA GLN A 132 31.37 -8.14 -15.13
C GLN A 132 30.28 -9.19 -14.90
N PRO A 133 30.35 -10.36 -15.57
CA PRO A 133 29.40 -11.43 -15.32
C PRO A 133 29.55 -11.90 -13.87
N LYS A 134 28.44 -11.94 -13.13
CA LYS A 134 28.42 -12.46 -11.76
C LYS A 134 29.07 -13.84 -11.70
N THR A 135 30.22 -13.95 -11.06
CA THR A 135 30.94 -15.21 -10.85
C THR A 135 30.05 -16.14 -10.03
N LYS A 136 29.42 -17.12 -10.68
CA LYS A 136 28.76 -18.21 -9.95
C LYS A 136 29.84 -18.95 -9.15
N PRO A 137 29.56 -19.37 -7.90
CA PRO A 137 30.43 -20.33 -7.23
C PRO A 137 30.62 -21.53 -8.16
N ARG A 138 31.88 -21.85 -8.42
CA ARG A 138 32.35 -22.85 -9.35
C ARG A 138 31.92 -24.23 -8.88
N ASP A 139 30.75 -24.69 -9.33
CA ASP A 139 30.44 -26.13 -9.36
C ASP A 139 31.32 -26.75 -10.46
N GLU A 140 32.51 -27.21 -10.09
CA GLU A 140 33.28 -28.12 -10.92
C GLU A 140 32.53 -29.45 -11.03
N SER A 141 31.86 -29.69 -12.16
CA SER A 141 31.62 -31.06 -12.62
C SER A 141 31.55 -31.13 -14.14
N LEU A 142 32.65 -31.66 -14.68
CA LEU A 142 32.86 -32.31 -15.97
C LEU A 142 31.63 -32.61 -16.84
N GLY A 143 31.63 -32.02 -18.04
CA GLY A 143 31.58 -32.70 -19.34
C GLY A 143 30.54 -33.80 -19.62
N ARG A 144 29.75 -33.52 -20.69
CA ARG A 144 29.04 -34.44 -21.61
C ARG A 144 27.78 -35.15 -21.07
N THR A 145 26.60 -34.68 -21.49
CA THR A 145 25.76 -35.29 -22.56
C THR A 145 24.47 -34.46 -22.67
N GLU A 146 24.49 -33.41 -23.51
CA GLU A 146 23.32 -32.57 -23.77
C GLU A 146 22.38 -33.25 -24.77
N HIS A 147 21.20 -33.69 -24.30
CA HIS A 147 19.91 -33.49 -24.99
C HIS A 147 18.72 -34.13 -24.26
N ARG A 148 18.94 -35.04 -23.28
CA ARG A 148 17.85 -35.76 -22.59
C ARG A 148 17.38 -35.14 -21.26
N GLY A 149 18.01 -34.05 -20.81
CA GLY A 149 17.88 -33.53 -19.44
C GLY A 149 17.08 -32.23 -19.25
N ARG A 150 16.45 -31.67 -20.28
CA ARG A 150 15.79 -30.34 -20.19
C ARG A 150 14.65 -30.30 -19.16
N PHE A 151 13.88 -31.39 -19.06
CA PHE A 151 12.77 -31.52 -18.11
C PHE A 151 13.24 -31.75 -16.66
N VAL A 152 14.26 -32.60 -16.45
CA VAL A 152 14.82 -32.90 -15.12
C VAL A 152 15.61 -31.70 -14.56
N HIS A 153 16.31 -30.97 -15.41
CA HIS A 153 17.01 -29.73 -15.04
C HIS A 153 16.01 -28.61 -14.70
N SER A 154 14.90 -28.51 -15.46
CA SER A 154 13.80 -27.59 -15.15
C SER A 154 13.16 -27.90 -13.79
N TRP A 155 12.85 -29.17 -13.50
CA TRP A 155 12.28 -29.57 -12.20
C TRP A 155 13.21 -29.31 -11.01
N ARG A 156 14.53 -29.53 -11.17
CA ARG A 156 15.52 -29.20 -10.14
C ARG A 156 15.61 -27.68 -9.90
N ASN A 157 15.48 -26.87 -10.95
CA ASN A 157 15.45 -25.42 -10.83
C ASN A 157 14.15 -24.93 -10.20
N VAL A 158 12.99 -25.50 -10.56
CA VAL A 158 11.70 -25.21 -9.92
C VAL A 158 11.75 -25.59 -8.43
N ARG A 159 12.30 -26.76 -8.07
CA ARG A 159 12.48 -27.15 -6.67
C ARG A 159 13.37 -26.16 -5.91
N LYS A 160 14.46 -25.68 -6.51
CA LYS A 160 15.33 -24.65 -5.91
C LYS A 160 14.59 -23.32 -5.72
N VAL A 161 13.76 -22.90 -6.68
CA VAL A 161 12.93 -21.70 -6.58
C VAL A 161 11.90 -21.85 -5.46
N ILE A 162 11.18 -22.98 -5.40
CA ILE A 162 10.19 -23.24 -4.34
C ILE A 162 10.88 -23.28 -2.97
N GLN A 163 12.04 -23.94 -2.85
CA GLN A 163 12.79 -23.97 -1.60
C GLN A 163 13.23 -22.58 -1.16
N LYS A 164 13.70 -21.75 -2.09
CA LYS A 164 14.03 -20.36 -1.83
C LYS A 164 12.79 -19.56 -1.39
N SER A 165 11.66 -19.71 -2.08
CA SER A 165 10.41 -19.08 -1.68
C SER A 165 9.97 -19.51 -0.28
N VAL A 166 10.01 -20.80 0.05
CA VAL A 166 9.66 -21.29 1.40
C VAL A 166 10.58 -20.69 2.46
N TYR A 167 11.89 -20.58 2.17
CA TYR A 167 12.84 -19.90 3.04
C TYR A 167 12.51 -18.42 3.21
N ASP A 168 12.19 -17.72 2.13
CA ASP A 168 11.81 -16.30 2.11
C ASP A 168 10.53 -16.04 2.94
N PHE A 169 9.53 -16.91 2.81
CA PHE A 169 8.31 -16.87 3.62
C PHE A 169 8.62 -17.13 5.10
N SER A 170 9.46 -18.12 5.41
CA SER A 170 9.88 -18.38 6.78
C SER A 170 10.58 -17.15 7.37
N LEU A 171 11.56 -16.59 6.65
CA LEU A 171 12.29 -15.40 7.05
C LEU A 171 11.33 -14.23 7.34
N TYR A 172 10.33 -14.03 6.48
CA TYR A 172 9.30 -13.00 6.67
C TYR A 172 8.55 -13.14 8.00
N PHE A 173 8.09 -14.35 8.35
CA PHE A 173 7.32 -14.59 9.58
C PHE A 173 8.14 -14.46 10.86
N TYR A 174 9.44 -14.79 10.81
CA TYR A 174 10.33 -14.66 11.98
C TYR A 174 10.96 -13.26 12.12
N HIS A 175 10.81 -12.39 11.11
CA HIS A 175 11.41 -11.06 11.13
C HIS A 175 10.67 -10.12 12.11
N PRO A 176 11.38 -9.26 12.88
CA PRO A 176 10.75 -8.32 13.82
C PRO A 176 9.78 -7.31 13.16
N ALA A 177 9.97 -7.02 11.87
CA ALA A 177 9.08 -6.17 11.07
C ALA A 177 7.85 -6.90 10.50
N PHE A 178 7.64 -8.18 10.83
CA PHE A 178 6.50 -8.98 10.37
C PHE A 178 5.15 -8.30 10.66
N LEU A 179 4.89 -7.97 11.93
CA LEU A 179 3.59 -7.46 12.37
C LEU A 179 3.16 -6.18 11.63
N PRO A 180 3.98 -5.12 11.52
CA PRO A 180 3.57 -3.91 10.79
C PRO A 180 3.40 -4.17 9.28
N SER A 181 4.21 -5.06 8.69
CA SER A 181 4.07 -5.45 7.28
C SER A 181 2.77 -6.22 7.03
N PHE A 182 2.49 -7.23 7.85
CA PHE A 182 1.29 -8.05 7.72
C PHE A 182 0.01 -7.26 8.04
N ALA A 183 0.07 -6.33 9.01
CA ALA A 183 -1.02 -5.39 9.28
C ALA A 183 -1.30 -4.50 8.06
N SER A 184 -0.28 -3.95 7.40
CA SER A 184 -0.45 -3.18 6.15
C SER A 184 -1.01 -4.06 5.02
N ALA A 185 -0.52 -5.29 4.86
CA ALA A 185 -1.05 -6.22 3.88
C ALA A 185 -2.54 -6.52 4.11
N LEU A 186 -2.96 -6.71 5.37
CA LEU A 186 -4.35 -7.00 5.72
C LEU A 186 -5.31 -5.85 5.38
N LEU A 187 -4.84 -4.59 5.34
CA LEU A 187 -5.66 -3.45 4.91
C LEU A 187 -6.05 -3.50 3.42
N TYR A 188 -5.39 -4.33 2.60
CA TYR A 188 -5.80 -4.59 1.21
C TYR A 188 -7.04 -5.48 1.13
N LEU A 189 -7.41 -6.18 2.21
CA LEU A 189 -8.67 -6.90 2.32
C LEU A 189 -9.81 -5.90 2.60
N THR A 190 -10.15 -5.10 1.59
CA THR A 190 -11.21 -4.10 1.70
C THR A 190 -11.97 -3.94 0.39
N VAL A 191 -13.30 -3.88 0.48
CA VAL A 191 -14.16 -3.42 -0.62
C VAL A 191 -14.48 -1.93 -0.51
N LEU A 192 -14.14 -1.29 0.61
CA LEU A 192 -14.43 0.11 0.91
C LEU A 192 -13.34 1.01 0.32
N SER A 193 -13.31 1.05 -0.99
CA SER A 193 -12.44 1.91 -1.79
C SER A 193 -13.19 2.36 -3.04
N PHE A 194 -12.89 3.54 -3.57
CA PHE A 194 -13.48 4.04 -4.83
C PHE A 194 -13.00 3.30 -6.10
N ALA A 195 -12.78 1.99 -5.96
CA ALA A 195 -12.49 1.01 -7.00
C ALA A 195 -13.78 0.33 -7.48
N GLY A 196 -13.66 -0.59 -8.44
CA GLY A 196 -14.78 -1.21 -9.14
C GLY A 196 -15.90 -1.73 -8.23
N GLN A 197 -15.57 -2.47 -7.17
CA GLN A 197 -16.56 -3.09 -6.29
C GLN A 197 -17.51 -2.08 -5.61
N MET A 198 -16.97 -1.06 -4.95
CA MET A 198 -17.77 -0.02 -4.29
C MET A 198 -18.47 0.86 -5.32
N VAL A 199 -17.80 1.21 -6.42
CA VAL A 199 -18.40 2.03 -7.47
C VAL A 199 -19.62 1.33 -8.08
N THR A 200 -19.53 0.04 -8.39
CA THR A 200 -20.65 -0.77 -8.86
C THR A 200 -21.78 -0.79 -7.84
N TYR A 201 -21.48 -0.96 -6.55
CA TYR A 201 -22.48 -0.86 -5.49
C TYR A 201 -23.16 0.51 -5.46
N LEU A 202 -22.40 1.62 -5.49
CA LEU A 202 -22.95 2.98 -5.46
C LEU A 202 -23.87 3.26 -6.65
N LEU A 203 -23.48 2.85 -7.86
CA LEU A 203 -24.33 2.95 -9.05
C LEU A 203 -25.62 2.15 -8.87
N SER A 204 -25.55 0.94 -8.30
CA SER A 204 -26.74 0.12 -8.01
C SER A 204 -27.63 0.72 -6.92
N ALA A 205 -27.06 1.51 -6.01
CA ALA A 205 -27.78 2.20 -4.93
C ALA A 205 -28.43 3.51 -5.39
N GLY A 206 -28.22 3.93 -6.65
CA GLY A 206 -28.83 5.13 -7.24
C GLY A 206 -27.90 6.33 -7.41
N TYR A 207 -26.59 6.19 -7.13
CA TYR A 207 -25.64 7.26 -7.44
C TYR A 207 -25.43 7.37 -8.95
N ASN A 208 -25.27 8.60 -9.44
CA ASN A 208 -24.85 8.83 -10.82
C ASN A 208 -23.31 8.85 -10.94
N SER A 209 -22.80 8.72 -12.16
CA SER A 209 -21.35 8.70 -12.43
C SER A 209 -20.66 9.99 -11.97
N THR A 210 -21.34 11.14 -12.03
CA THR A 210 -20.80 12.43 -11.59
C THR A 210 -20.58 12.49 -10.08
N GLN A 211 -21.53 12.00 -9.28
CA GLN A 211 -21.45 11.94 -7.82
C GLN A 211 -20.32 11.01 -7.38
N VAL A 212 -20.19 9.86 -8.04
CA VAL A 212 -19.06 8.94 -7.80
C VAL A 212 -17.73 9.62 -8.15
N GLY A 213 -17.66 10.33 -9.28
CA GLY A 213 -16.48 11.10 -9.68
C GLY A 213 -16.09 12.17 -8.65
N ILE A 214 -17.05 12.96 -8.16
CA ILE A 214 -16.82 13.97 -7.11
C ILE A 214 -16.30 13.31 -5.83
N ALA A 215 -16.93 12.22 -5.37
CA ALA A 215 -16.52 11.50 -4.18
C ALA A 215 -15.09 10.94 -4.29
N ARG A 216 -14.74 10.38 -5.45
CA ARG A 216 -13.37 9.93 -5.76
C ARG A 216 -12.38 11.08 -5.70
N THR A 217 -12.69 12.23 -6.30
CA THR A 217 -11.82 13.41 -6.25
C THR A 217 -11.59 13.89 -4.82
N LEU A 218 -12.64 13.94 -3.99
CA LEU A 218 -12.52 14.29 -2.57
C LEU A 218 -11.66 13.27 -1.80
N SER A 219 -11.84 11.98 -2.07
CA SER A 219 -11.00 10.91 -1.51
C SER A 219 -9.53 11.15 -1.83
N VAL A 220 -9.20 11.45 -3.08
CA VAL A 220 -7.84 11.72 -3.54
C VAL A 220 -7.25 12.96 -2.88
N VAL A 221 -8.02 14.04 -2.71
CA VAL A 221 -7.58 15.23 -1.96
C VAL A 221 -7.18 14.85 -0.53
N ILE A 222 -7.98 14.02 0.16
CA ILE A 222 -7.68 13.57 1.52
C ILE A 222 -6.45 12.64 1.56
N GLU A 223 -6.30 11.74 0.57
CA GLU A 223 -5.10 10.89 0.43
C GLU A 223 -3.83 11.72 0.27
N VAL A 224 -3.91 12.80 -0.51
CA VAL A 224 -2.81 13.72 -0.72
C VAL A 224 -2.52 14.52 0.55
N LEU A 225 -3.55 15.01 1.24
CA LEU A 225 -3.42 15.67 2.54
C LEU A 225 -2.70 14.80 3.59
N ALA A 226 -2.94 13.48 3.55
CA ALA A 226 -2.25 12.53 4.42
C ALA A 226 -0.73 12.59 4.31
N THR A 227 -0.18 13.04 3.18
CA THR A 227 1.27 13.06 2.95
C THR A 227 1.98 14.27 3.56
N TRP A 228 1.25 15.29 3.98
CA TRP A 228 1.80 16.32 4.88
C TRP A 228 1.51 15.98 6.34
N ILE A 229 0.28 15.50 6.62
CA ILE A 229 -0.15 15.20 7.98
C ILE A 229 0.65 14.04 8.58
N ALA A 230 0.90 12.97 7.83
CA ALA A 230 1.61 11.80 8.35
C ALA A 230 3.07 12.10 8.69
N PRO A 231 3.92 12.70 7.81
CA PRO A 231 5.28 13.10 8.19
C PRO A 231 5.33 14.13 9.32
N TRP A 232 4.40 15.09 9.34
CA TRP A 232 4.28 16.02 10.46
C TRP A 232 4.02 15.29 11.78
N LEU A 233 3.10 14.32 11.78
CA LEU A 233 2.79 13.51 12.95
C LEU A 233 3.99 12.63 13.36
N MET A 234 4.67 12.01 12.39
CA MET A 234 5.89 11.22 12.63
C MET A 234 6.98 12.08 13.27
N GLY A 235 7.19 13.32 12.82
CA GLY A 235 8.17 14.24 13.40
C GLY A 235 7.86 14.64 14.84
N ARG A 236 6.58 14.59 15.26
CA ARG A 236 6.14 14.94 16.61
C ARG A 236 6.16 13.77 17.60
N ILE A 237 5.71 12.59 17.17
CA ILE A 237 5.48 11.45 18.07
C ILE A 237 6.21 10.16 17.67
N GLY A 238 6.99 10.21 16.58
CA GLY A 238 7.69 9.07 16.00
C GLY A 238 6.80 8.23 15.07
N PRO A 239 7.38 7.50 14.10
CA PRO A 239 6.63 6.73 13.11
C PRO A 239 5.78 5.60 13.72
N VAL A 240 6.30 4.94 14.77
CA VAL A 240 5.59 3.85 15.46
C VAL A 240 4.26 4.34 16.07
N ARG A 241 4.28 5.47 16.79
CA ARG A 241 3.05 6.02 17.40
C ARG A 241 2.15 6.69 16.38
N ALA A 242 2.72 7.37 15.39
CA ALA A 242 1.95 7.96 14.29
C ALA A 242 1.12 6.91 13.58
N GLY A 243 1.70 5.74 13.26
CA GLY A 243 0.97 4.61 12.68
C GLY A 243 -0.21 4.16 13.55
N LEU A 244 -0.04 4.10 14.87
CA LEU A 244 -1.12 3.70 15.78
C LEU A 244 -2.28 4.70 15.75
N TRP A 245 -1.99 6.00 15.75
CA TRP A 245 -3.03 7.03 15.63
C TRP A 245 -3.76 6.96 14.29
N LEU A 246 -3.02 6.75 13.20
CA LEU A 246 -3.57 6.74 11.84
C LEU A 246 -4.43 5.50 11.57
N VAL A 247 -4.03 4.32 12.04
CA VAL A 247 -4.87 3.10 11.92
C VAL A 247 -6.14 3.20 12.79
N ASN A 248 -6.05 3.79 13.99
CA ASN A 248 -7.25 4.02 14.81
C ASN A 248 -8.19 5.06 14.20
N TRP A 249 -7.65 6.13 13.60
CA TRP A 249 -8.46 7.08 12.83
C TRP A 249 -9.22 6.37 11.70
N GLN A 250 -8.51 5.52 10.94
CA GLN A 250 -9.11 4.75 9.86
C GLN A 250 -10.26 3.84 10.36
N ILE A 251 -10.07 3.16 11.50
CA ILE A 251 -11.11 2.35 12.14
C ILE A 251 -12.33 3.19 12.49
N VAL A 252 -12.15 4.31 13.19
CA VAL A 252 -13.26 5.15 13.64
C VAL A 252 -14.09 5.60 12.43
N CYS A 253 -13.44 6.05 11.35
CA CYS A 253 -14.14 6.47 10.14
C CYS A 253 -14.89 5.34 9.45
N LEU A 254 -14.28 4.16 9.27
CA LEU A 254 -14.93 3.04 8.57
C LEU A 254 -16.02 2.38 9.41
N VAL A 255 -15.81 2.24 10.73
CA VAL A 255 -16.84 1.73 11.64
C VAL A 255 -18.02 2.69 11.70
N ALA A 256 -17.79 4.00 11.79
CA ALA A 256 -18.86 4.99 11.75
C ALA A 256 -19.64 4.94 10.42
N GLY A 257 -18.93 4.94 9.28
CA GLY A 257 -19.56 4.85 7.95
C GLY A 257 -20.36 3.56 7.75
N THR A 258 -19.81 2.43 8.21
CA THR A 258 -20.48 1.12 8.15
C THR A 258 -21.68 1.04 9.11
N SER A 259 -21.59 1.70 10.27
CA SER A 259 -22.71 1.77 11.22
C SER A 259 -23.88 2.54 10.62
N VAL A 260 -23.62 3.67 9.95
CA VAL A 260 -24.65 4.43 9.22
C VAL A 260 -25.23 3.59 8.08
N PHE A 261 -24.36 2.91 7.33
CA PHE A 261 -24.77 2.02 6.25
C PHE A 261 -25.77 0.94 6.71
N TRP A 262 -25.54 0.35 7.88
CA TRP A 262 -26.43 -0.63 8.49
C TRP A 262 -27.69 -0.03 9.09
N ALA A 263 -27.56 1.09 9.82
CA ALA A 263 -28.69 1.71 10.52
C ALA A 263 -29.77 2.23 9.56
N PHE A 264 -29.38 2.66 8.36
CA PHE A 264 -30.28 3.21 7.35
C PHE A 264 -30.52 2.26 6.17
N SER A 265 -30.53 0.94 6.42
CA SER A 265 -30.69 -0.05 5.34
C SER A 265 -31.96 0.12 4.50
N ASP A 266 -33.01 0.71 5.08
CA ASP A 266 -34.28 1.02 4.38
C ASP A 266 -34.21 2.28 3.50
N GLN A 267 -33.15 3.08 3.62
CA GLN A 267 -32.94 4.33 2.89
C GLN A 267 -31.62 4.29 2.11
N PRO A 268 -31.63 3.79 0.85
CA PRO A 268 -30.42 3.53 0.07
C PRO A 268 -29.47 4.73 -0.05
N ASN A 269 -30.01 5.93 -0.24
CA ASN A 269 -29.22 7.15 -0.39
C ASN A 269 -28.43 7.51 0.88
N MET A 270 -29.06 7.41 2.07
CA MET A 270 -28.40 7.70 3.34
C MET A 270 -27.41 6.60 3.71
N SER A 271 -27.77 5.34 3.46
CA SER A 271 -26.90 4.19 3.67
C SER A 271 -25.62 4.28 2.84
N ALA A 272 -25.74 4.49 1.52
CA ALA A 272 -24.62 4.67 0.62
C ALA A 272 -23.77 5.92 0.94
N SER A 273 -24.41 7.03 1.31
CA SER A 273 -23.71 8.25 1.76
C SER A 273 -22.83 7.99 2.98
N GLY A 274 -23.30 7.18 3.93
CA GLY A 274 -22.52 6.76 5.10
C GLY A 274 -21.22 6.05 4.71
N LEU A 275 -21.29 5.10 3.76
CA LEU A 275 -20.10 4.43 3.24
C LEU A 275 -19.16 5.38 2.50
N VAL A 276 -19.70 6.28 1.67
CA VAL A 276 -18.92 7.26 0.91
C VAL A 276 -18.12 8.16 1.87
N VAL A 277 -18.79 8.79 2.84
CA VAL A 277 -18.14 9.70 3.79
C VAL A 277 -17.14 8.96 4.68
N GLY A 278 -17.51 7.81 5.21
CA GLY A 278 -16.61 6.98 6.02
C GLY A 278 -15.36 6.58 5.24
N THR A 279 -15.52 6.18 3.97
CA THR A 279 -14.41 5.81 3.09
C THR A 279 -13.48 6.98 2.82
N ILE A 280 -14.01 8.16 2.44
CA ILE A 280 -13.22 9.38 2.19
C ILE A 280 -12.38 9.74 3.40
N LEU A 281 -12.99 9.84 4.60
CA LEU A 281 -12.28 10.24 5.81
C LEU A 281 -11.25 9.21 6.26
N SER A 282 -11.55 7.91 6.04
CA SER A 282 -10.62 6.83 6.39
C SER A 282 -9.33 6.87 5.58
N ARG A 283 -9.34 7.45 4.38
CA ARG A 283 -8.16 7.50 3.50
C ARG A 283 -6.97 8.21 4.11
N MET A 284 -7.21 9.23 4.94
CA MET A 284 -6.15 9.91 5.67
C MET A 284 -5.40 8.94 6.59
N GLY A 285 -6.16 8.10 7.31
CA GLY A 285 -5.62 7.10 8.21
C GLY A 285 -4.90 5.98 7.45
N LEU A 286 -5.54 5.43 6.41
CA LEU A 286 -4.95 4.38 5.57
C LEU A 286 -3.62 4.81 4.96
N ARG A 287 -3.63 5.94 4.24
CA ARG A 287 -2.44 6.39 3.51
C ARG A 287 -1.33 6.82 4.46
N GLY A 288 -1.68 7.46 5.56
CA GLY A 288 -0.72 7.84 6.59
C GLY A 288 -0.12 6.63 7.31
N PHE A 289 -0.93 5.61 7.59
CA PHE A 289 -0.47 4.36 8.19
C PHE A 289 0.51 3.62 7.27
N ASP A 290 0.19 3.52 5.98
CA ASP A 290 1.09 2.88 5.00
C ASP A 290 2.46 3.56 4.96
N LEU A 291 2.50 4.91 5.00
CA LEU A 291 3.77 5.64 5.09
C LEU A 291 4.54 5.28 6.37
N CYS A 292 3.86 5.15 7.51
CA CYS A 292 4.49 4.76 8.77
C CYS A 292 5.04 3.32 8.70
N ALA A 293 4.22 2.38 8.26
CA ALA A 293 4.57 0.96 8.16
C ALA A 293 5.77 0.78 7.21
N GLN A 294 5.74 1.42 6.04
CA GLN A 294 6.86 1.40 5.11
C GLN A 294 8.13 1.99 5.73
N ILE A 295 8.05 3.10 6.47
CA ILE A 295 9.19 3.67 7.22
C ILE A 295 9.81 2.64 8.13
N ILE A 296 8.99 2.04 9.00
CA ILE A 296 9.41 1.02 9.96
C ILE A 296 10.03 -0.19 9.26
N ILE A 297 9.37 -0.75 8.25
CA ILE A 297 9.83 -1.96 7.54
C ILE A 297 11.19 -1.71 6.86
N GLN A 298 11.35 -0.56 6.21
CA GLN A 298 12.60 -0.26 5.52
C GLN A 298 13.74 0.11 6.46
N GLU A 299 13.46 0.64 7.65
CA GLU A 299 14.45 0.87 8.70
C GLU A 299 14.86 -0.44 9.39
N ASP A 300 13.91 -1.35 9.60
CA ASP A 300 14.12 -2.60 10.33
C ASP A 300 14.68 -3.73 9.46
N VAL A 301 14.37 -3.80 8.17
CA VAL A 301 14.79 -4.90 7.29
C VAL A 301 16.14 -4.57 6.63
N GLU A 302 17.12 -5.47 6.78
CA GLU A 302 18.45 -5.29 6.21
C GLU A 302 18.42 -5.29 4.68
N ALA A 303 19.33 -4.54 4.06
CA ALA A 303 19.38 -4.37 2.60
C ALA A 303 19.42 -5.70 1.84
N ALA A 304 20.13 -6.71 2.37
CA ALA A 304 20.26 -8.03 1.78
C ALA A 304 18.92 -8.82 1.73
N HIS A 305 18.05 -8.64 2.72
CA HIS A 305 16.78 -9.36 2.84
C HIS A 305 15.56 -8.56 2.39
N ARG A 306 15.72 -7.23 2.22
CA ARG A 306 14.62 -6.32 1.83
C ARG A 306 13.93 -6.72 0.53
N GLY A 307 14.72 -7.26 -0.41
CA GLY A 307 14.28 -7.98 -1.62
C GLY A 307 13.15 -8.96 -1.37
N SER A 308 13.54 -10.03 -0.68
CA SER A 308 12.71 -11.17 -0.30
C SER A 308 11.53 -10.73 0.56
N PHE A 309 11.78 -9.94 1.61
CA PHE A 309 10.74 -9.46 2.53
C PHE A 309 9.62 -8.69 1.80
N SER A 310 10.00 -7.73 0.96
CA SER A 310 9.05 -6.92 0.19
C SER A 310 8.27 -7.77 -0.83
N SER A 311 8.87 -8.82 -1.39
CA SER A 311 8.17 -9.73 -2.31
C SER A 311 7.12 -10.59 -1.60
N VAL A 312 7.40 -11.05 -0.38
CA VAL A 312 6.44 -11.80 0.44
C VAL A 312 5.31 -10.88 0.93
N GLU A 313 5.64 -9.66 1.35
CA GLU A 313 4.64 -8.63 1.69
C GLU A 313 3.68 -8.35 0.53
N ALA A 314 4.22 -8.09 -0.67
CA ALA A 314 3.41 -7.88 -1.86
C ALA A 314 2.55 -9.10 -2.21
N SER A 315 3.06 -10.32 -1.98
CA SER A 315 2.29 -11.54 -2.17
C SER A 315 1.08 -11.60 -1.23
N TRP A 316 1.25 -11.23 0.04
CA TRP A 316 0.14 -11.14 1.00
C TRP A 316 -0.88 -10.07 0.63
N GLN A 317 -0.42 -8.89 0.20
CA GLN A 317 -1.32 -7.82 -0.29
C GLN A 317 -2.20 -8.34 -1.44
N ASN A 318 -1.61 -9.06 -2.40
CA ASN A 318 -2.36 -9.66 -3.51
C ASN A 318 -3.35 -10.73 -3.07
N VAL A 319 -2.97 -11.59 -2.12
CA VAL A 319 -3.89 -12.59 -1.56
C VAL A 319 -5.09 -11.89 -0.91
N PHE A 320 -4.87 -10.84 -0.14
CA PHE A 320 -5.94 -10.10 0.52
C PHE A 320 -6.83 -9.32 -0.47
N GLU A 321 -6.25 -8.74 -1.52
CA GLU A 321 -6.99 -8.13 -2.61
C GLU A 321 -7.85 -9.17 -3.37
N LEU A 322 -7.30 -10.35 -3.65
CA LEU A 322 -8.05 -11.46 -4.26
C LEU A 322 -9.18 -11.95 -3.36
N CYS A 323 -8.97 -12.03 -2.05
CA CYS A 323 -10.02 -12.34 -1.08
C CYS A 323 -11.12 -11.27 -1.08
N SER A 324 -10.75 -9.99 -1.24
CA SER A 324 -11.72 -8.91 -1.41
C SER A 324 -12.58 -9.13 -2.66
N TYR A 325 -11.97 -9.41 -3.82
CA TYR A 325 -12.70 -9.73 -5.06
C TYR A 325 -13.57 -10.98 -4.93
N ALA A 326 -13.03 -12.05 -4.36
CA ALA A 326 -13.77 -13.29 -4.11
C ALA A 326 -15.01 -13.04 -3.25
N SER A 327 -14.92 -12.17 -2.24
CA SER A 327 -16.07 -11.83 -1.40
C SER A 327 -17.22 -11.24 -2.21
N THR A 328 -16.95 -10.35 -3.18
CA THR A 328 -17.99 -9.77 -4.05
C THR A 328 -18.47 -10.71 -5.14
N ILE A 329 -17.69 -11.73 -5.51
CA ILE A 329 -18.14 -12.79 -6.41
C ILE A 329 -19.13 -13.70 -5.69
N ILE A 330 -18.82 -14.08 -4.44
CA ILE A 330 -19.72 -14.90 -3.59
C ILE A 330 -20.99 -14.10 -3.27
N PHE A 331 -20.85 -12.83 -2.88
CA PHE A 331 -21.94 -11.92 -2.54
C PHE A 331 -22.24 -10.96 -3.69
N SER A 332 -22.74 -11.49 -4.81
CA SER A 332 -22.88 -10.75 -6.07
C SER A 332 -24.06 -9.78 -6.13
N ARG A 333 -25.05 -9.92 -5.23
CA ARG A 333 -26.24 -9.04 -5.21
C ARG A 333 -25.96 -7.77 -4.39
N PRO A 334 -26.43 -6.58 -4.82
CA PRO A 334 -26.27 -5.33 -4.07
C PRO A 334 -26.75 -5.39 -2.61
N GLU A 335 -27.86 -6.10 -2.36
CA GLU A 335 -28.42 -6.33 -1.01
C GLU A 335 -27.47 -7.10 -0.07
N GLN A 336 -26.55 -7.89 -0.64
CA GLN A 336 -25.57 -8.68 0.09
C GLN A 336 -24.25 -7.94 0.32
N PHE A 337 -24.08 -6.73 -0.25
CA PHE A 337 -22.86 -5.93 -0.12
C PHE A 337 -22.46 -5.59 1.33
N LYS A 338 -23.42 -5.71 2.26
CA LYS A 338 -23.18 -5.64 3.70
C LYS A 338 -22.19 -6.68 4.23
N TRP A 339 -22.11 -7.86 3.63
CA TRP A 339 -21.18 -8.91 4.07
C TRP A 339 -19.72 -8.60 3.69
N PRO A 340 -19.39 -8.25 2.43
CA PRO A 340 -18.07 -7.71 2.08
C PRO A 340 -17.67 -6.46 2.88
N THR A 341 -18.64 -5.60 3.22
CA THR A 341 -18.41 -4.42 4.06
C THR A 341 -17.96 -4.83 5.48
N ILE A 342 -18.65 -5.80 6.10
CA ILE A 342 -18.24 -6.35 7.41
C ILE A 342 -16.86 -7.00 7.33
N LEU A 343 -16.57 -7.77 6.27
CA LEU A 343 -15.26 -8.36 6.07
C LEU A 343 -14.14 -7.30 6.09
N SER A 344 -14.38 -6.15 5.45
CA SER A 344 -13.46 -5.02 5.45
C SER A 344 -13.27 -4.43 6.85
N VAL A 345 -14.34 -4.30 7.63
CA VAL A 345 -14.28 -3.82 9.02
C VAL A 345 -13.54 -4.81 9.94
N ILE A 346 -13.73 -6.11 9.75
CA ILE A 346 -12.99 -7.13 10.50
C ILE A 346 -11.51 -7.07 10.15
N ALA A 347 -11.17 -6.95 8.87
CA ALA A 347 -9.79 -6.86 8.40
C ALA A 347 -9.05 -5.66 9.01
N ILE A 348 -9.66 -4.47 9.01
CA ILE A 348 -9.05 -3.27 9.60
C ILE A 348 -8.90 -3.37 11.12
N VAL A 349 -9.89 -3.93 11.83
CA VAL A 349 -9.78 -4.16 13.28
C VAL A 349 -8.65 -5.14 13.58
N ALA A 350 -8.57 -6.25 12.84
CA ALA A 350 -7.48 -7.21 12.97
C ALA A 350 -6.10 -6.57 12.66
N ALA A 351 -6.01 -5.74 11.62
CA ALA A 351 -4.78 -5.01 11.29
C ALA A 351 -4.34 -4.08 12.43
N SER A 352 -5.28 -3.36 13.04
CA SER A 352 -4.99 -2.50 14.20
C SER A 352 -4.59 -3.29 15.44
N VAL A 353 -5.23 -4.44 15.70
CA VAL A 353 -4.83 -5.33 16.80
C VAL A 353 -3.39 -5.81 16.60
N LEU A 354 -3.06 -6.31 15.40
CA LEU A 354 -1.70 -6.74 15.06
C LEU A 354 -0.69 -5.59 15.23
N TYR A 355 -1.02 -4.41 14.74
CA TYR A 355 -0.15 -3.25 14.88
C TYR A 355 -0.04 -2.79 16.34
N THR A 356 -1.10 -2.88 17.13
CA THR A 356 -1.08 -2.57 18.56
C THR A 356 -0.19 -3.54 19.33
N VAL A 357 -0.24 -4.84 19.00
CA VAL A 357 0.67 -5.86 19.55
C VAL A 357 2.12 -5.53 19.19
N PHE A 358 2.39 -5.09 17.96
CA PHE A 358 3.72 -4.62 17.55
C PHE A 358 4.19 -3.40 18.37
N VAL A 359 3.34 -2.41 18.55
CA VAL A 359 3.67 -1.22 19.35
C VAL A 359 3.95 -1.63 20.80
N TYR A 360 3.17 -2.56 21.34
CA TYR A 360 3.37 -3.09 22.69
C TYR A 360 4.68 -3.86 22.81
N SER A 361 5.01 -4.76 21.88
CA SER A 361 6.24 -5.54 21.92
C SER A 361 7.51 -4.68 21.78
N ARG A 362 7.45 -3.60 20.98
CA ARG A 362 8.56 -2.65 20.83
C ARG A 362 8.75 -1.72 22.02
N ARG A 363 7.69 -1.41 22.78
CA ARG A 363 7.72 -0.31 23.78
C ARG A 363 7.43 -0.72 25.21
N GLY A 364 6.79 -1.86 25.46
CA GLY A 364 6.33 -2.32 26.77
C GLY A 364 5.06 -1.63 27.30
N HIS A 365 4.66 -0.48 26.74
CA HIS A 365 3.44 0.26 27.12
C HIS A 365 2.83 1.03 25.94
N LEU A 366 1.49 1.01 25.84
CA LEU A 366 0.73 1.68 24.78
C LEU A 366 0.56 3.19 25.05
N VAL A 367 0.32 3.56 26.31
CA VAL A 367 0.09 4.95 26.74
C VAL A 367 0.86 5.19 28.04
N HIS A 368 1.52 6.35 28.19
CA HIS A 368 2.08 6.77 29.49
C HIS A 368 0.94 7.17 30.46
N LEU A 369 0.09 6.22 30.82
CA LEU A 369 -0.97 6.40 31.81
C LEU A 369 -0.40 6.86 33.17
N SER A 370 0.82 6.42 33.51
CA SER A 370 1.53 6.89 34.70
C SER A 370 1.85 8.39 34.67
N LYS A 371 2.46 8.90 33.58
CA LYS A 371 2.76 10.34 33.45
C LYS A 371 1.50 11.19 33.34
N TRP A 372 0.44 10.68 32.70
CA TRP A 372 -0.84 11.39 32.62
C TRP A 372 -1.52 11.47 34.00
N MET A 373 -1.53 10.37 34.76
CA MET A 373 -2.01 10.37 36.15
C MET A 373 -1.15 11.25 37.07
N GLU A 374 0.16 11.30 36.89
CA GLU A 374 1.05 12.22 37.61
C GLU A 374 0.76 13.69 37.27
N MET A 375 0.53 14.03 36.00
CA MET A 375 0.11 15.37 35.60
C MET A 375 -1.26 15.75 36.17
N VAL A 376 -2.24 14.84 36.14
CA VAL A 376 -3.57 15.06 36.72
C VAL A 376 -3.49 15.20 38.25
N ARG A 377 -2.67 14.40 38.93
CA ARG A 377 -2.40 14.55 40.38
C ARG A 377 -1.68 15.85 40.69
N SER A 378 -0.72 16.26 39.87
CA SER A 378 0.01 17.53 40.03
C SER A 378 -0.93 18.74 39.85
N GLN A 379 -1.84 18.70 38.87
CA GLN A 379 -2.85 19.75 38.70
C GLN A 379 -3.84 19.81 39.86
N LYS A 380 -4.35 18.66 40.33
CA LYS A 380 -5.22 18.61 41.53
C LYS A 380 -4.49 19.13 42.79
N GLY A 381 -3.19 18.85 42.91
CA GLY A 381 -2.33 19.38 43.98
C GLY A 381 -2.22 20.90 43.95
N LYS A 382 -1.90 21.49 42.78
CA LYS A 382 -1.83 22.95 42.59
C LYS A 382 -3.17 23.64 42.86
N GLN A 383 -4.29 23.01 42.47
CA GLN A 383 -5.62 23.57 42.70
C GLN A 383 -5.99 23.60 44.19
N ARG A 384 -5.68 22.54 44.95
CA ARG A 384 -5.84 22.52 46.41
C ARG A 384 -5.00 23.58 47.13
N SER A 385 -3.75 23.77 46.73
CA SER A 385 -2.89 24.83 47.32
C SER A 385 -3.42 26.23 47.03
N ARG A 386 -3.98 26.46 45.84
CA ARG A 386 -4.60 27.74 45.47
C ARG A 386 -5.86 28.03 46.27
N GLU A 387 -6.71 27.03 46.50
CA GLU A 387 -7.90 27.15 47.36
C GLU A 387 -7.53 27.42 48.83
N GLN A 388 -6.49 26.77 49.35
CA GLN A 388 -5.99 27.03 50.70
C GLN A 388 -5.40 28.44 50.85
N GLY A 389 -4.68 28.93 49.84
CA GLY A 389 -4.18 30.32 49.82
C GLY A 389 -5.32 31.34 49.84
N LEU A 390 -6.37 31.13 49.02
CA LEU A 390 -7.55 31.98 49.00
C LEU A 390 -8.30 31.99 50.34
N ARG A 391 -8.42 30.82 51.00
CA ARG A 391 -9.03 30.74 52.35
C ARG A 391 -8.24 31.49 53.41
N ARG A 392 -6.90 31.46 53.35
CA ARG A 392 -6.03 32.21 54.28
C ARG A 392 -6.15 33.73 54.08
N ILE A 393 -6.26 34.18 52.84
CA ILE A 393 -6.46 35.59 52.52
C ILE A 393 -7.85 36.05 53.00
N ALA A 394 -8.89 35.23 52.77
CA ALA A 394 -10.24 35.52 53.26
C ALA A 394 -10.28 35.59 54.80
N SER A 395 -9.65 34.65 55.52
CA SER A 395 -9.61 34.68 56.98
C SER A 395 -8.74 35.80 57.57
N SER A 396 -7.82 36.36 56.79
CA SER A 396 -6.98 37.50 57.20
C SER A 396 -7.64 38.86 56.92
N SER A 397 -8.77 38.88 56.19
CA SER A 397 -9.55 40.08 55.91
C SER A 397 -10.63 40.34 56.97
N ASP A 398 -10.88 39.38 57.86
CA ASP A 398 -11.89 39.44 58.93
C ASP A 398 -11.27 39.78 60.31
N ILE A 399 -10.00 40.23 60.33
CA ILE A 399 -9.28 40.79 61.49
C ILE A 399 -8.88 42.21 61.13
#